data_AF-A0A7K1JEX5-F1
#
_entry.id   AF-A0A7K1JEX5-F1
#
_cell.length_a   1.000
_cell.length_b   1.000
_cell.length_c   1.000
_cell.angle_alpha   90.00
_cell.angle_beta   90.00
_cell.angle_gamma   90.00
#
_symmetry.space_group_name_H-M   'P 1'
#
loop_
_entity.id
_entity.type
_entity.pdbx_description
1 polymer ?
#
loop_
_entity_poly.entity_id
_entity_poly.type
_entity_poly.pdbx_seq_one_letter_code
_entity_poly.pdbx_strand_id
1 'polypeptide(L)'
;MPRTDENGRQLKALLDYIFDGDVEAREIYGALGTSSSTYYRRIKEADYPNAEELRLVADHFRLSYPDLQVRFGLMSHDEVVSYIQSAPLAVATAAPAVPKRATKLSELTRRADAPPL
;
A
#
# COMPACT_ATOMS: atom_id res chain seq x y z
N MET A 1 -5.74 -18.17 16.28
CA MET A 1 -6.60 -17.16 15.64
C MET A 1 -5.71 -16.16 14.93
N PRO A 2 -6.13 -15.61 13.78
CA PRO A 2 -5.37 -14.54 13.12
C PRO A 2 -5.22 -13.34 14.07
N ARG A 3 -4.18 -12.56 13.85
CA ARG A 3 -3.90 -11.35 14.62
C ARG A 3 -4.92 -10.27 14.28
N THR A 4 -5.41 -9.59 15.30
CA THR A 4 -6.42 -8.53 15.19
C THR A 4 -5.87 -7.22 15.72
N ASP A 5 -6.44 -6.13 15.22
CA ASP A 5 -6.24 -4.78 15.72
C ASP A 5 -6.73 -4.65 17.19
N GLU A 6 -6.43 -3.53 17.84
CA GLU A 6 -6.87 -3.13 19.18
C GLU A 6 -8.39 -3.29 19.40
N ASN A 7 -9.17 -3.12 18.32
CA ASN A 7 -10.62 -3.24 18.31
C ASN A 7 -11.13 -4.66 17.96
N GLY A 8 -10.25 -5.66 17.91
CA GLY A 8 -10.59 -7.03 17.50
C GLY A 8 -10.86 -7.18 15.99
N ARG A 9 -10.48 -6.20 15.17
CA ARG A 9 -10.74 -6.20 13.72
C ARG A 9 -9.60 -6.88 12.96
N GLN A 10 -9.95 -7.65 11.93
CA GLN A 10 -8.97 -8.16 10.97
C GLN A 10 -8.53 -7.05 10.01
N LEU A 11 -7.41 -7.26 9.29
CA LEU A 11 -6.83 -6.28 8.37
C LEU A 11 -7.84 -5.70 7.38
N LYS A 12 -8.65 -6.54 6.71
CA LYS A 12 -9.68 -6.03 5.80
C LYS A 12 -10.66 -5.09 6.52
N ALA A 13 -11.18 -5.49 7.68
CA ALA A 13 -12.15 -4.68 8.41
C ALA A 13 -11.55 -3.35 8.93
N LEU A 14 -10.25 -3.35 9.25
CA LEU A 14 -9.53 -2.12 9.57
C LEU A 14 -9.42 -1.21 8.34
N LEU A 15 -9.02 -1.76 7.19
CA LEU A 15 -8.92 -1.00 5.95
C LEU A 15 -10.28 -0.48 5.50
N ASP A 16 -11.32 -1.32 5.51
CA ASP A 16 -12.71 -0.91 5.25
C ASP A 16 -13.10 0.25 6.15
N TYR A 17 -12.74 0.22 7.44
CA TYR A 17 -13.04 1.32 8.35
C TYR A 17 -12.26 2.61 8.03
N ILE A 18 -10.98 2.51 7.70
CA ILE A 18 -10.13 3.67 7.36
C ILE A 18 -10.61 4.33 6.06
N PHE A 19 -11.11 3.54 5.11
CA PHE A 19 -11.52 3.96 3.78
C PHE A 19 -13.05 4.00 3.60
N ASP A 20 -13.82 4.07 4.68
CA ASP A 20 -15.29 4.21 4.67
C ASP A 20 -16.05 3.14 3.85
N GLY A 21 -15.50 1.91 3.79
CA GLY A 21 -16.11 0.75 3.15
C GLY A 21 -15.66 0.49 1.70
N ASP A 22 -14.80 1.33 1.14
CA ASP A 22 -14.41 1.27 -0.28
C ASP A 22 -13.31 0.24 -0.60
N VAL A 23 -12.87 -0.59 0.34
CA VAL A 23 -11.75 -1.53 0.12
C VAL A 23 -12.25 -2.91 -0.33
N GLU A 24 -11.94 -3.24 -1.57
CA GLU A 24 -12.15 -4.58 -2.11
C GLU A 24 -11.06 -5.56 -1.64
N ALA A 25 -11.45 -6.82 -1.41
CA ALA A 25 -10.47 -7.88 -1.13
C ALA A 25 -9.39 -7.99 -2.24
N ARG A 26 -9.76 -7.61 -3.47
CA ARG A 26 -8.87 -7.58 -4.64
C ARG A 26 -7.74 -6.57 -4.53
N GLU A 27 -7.98 -5.44 -3.90
CA GLU A 27 -6.95 -4.44 -3.65
C GLU A 27 -5.97 -4.97 -2.61
N ILE A 28 -6.46 -5.70 -1.59
CA ILE A 28 -5.61 -6.29 -0.56
C ILE A 28 -4.72 -7.39 -1.14
N TYR A 29 -5.28 -8.41 -1.81
CA TYR A 29 -4.42 -9.47 -2.38
C TYR A 29 -3.57 -8.97 -3.55
N GLY A 30 -4.02 -7.92 -4.25
CA GLY A 30 -3.23 -7.19 -5.24
C GLY A 30 -2.03 -6.49 -4.61
N ALA A 31 -2.20 -5.81 -3.48
CA ALA A 31 -1.13 -5.19 -2.71
C ALA A 31 -0.11 -6.23 -2.20
N LEU A 32 -0.60 -7.39 -1.75
CA LEU A 32 0.23 -8.50 -1.28
C LEU A 32 0.96 -9.23 -2.41
N GLY A 33 0.61 -8.99 -3.68
CA GLY A 33 1.16 -9.73 -4.82
C GLY A 33 0.80 -11.22 -4.81
N THR A 34 -0.35 -11.58 -4.23
CA THR A 34 -0.78 -12.98 -4.09
C THR A 34 -2.07 -13.26 -4.86
N SER A 35 -2.31 -14.53 -5.15
CA SER A 35 -3.60 -14.95 -5.72
C SER A 35 -4.73 -14.86 -4.69
N SER A 36 -5.97 -14.71 -5.15
CA SER A 36 -7.17 -14.76 -4.31
C SER A 36 -7.21 -16.03 -3.45
N SER A 37 -6.88 -17.20 -4.02
CA SER A 37 -6.83 -18.48 -3.30
C SER A 37 -5.81 -18.47 -2.16
N THR A 38 -4.62 -17.91 -2.40
CA THR A 38 -3.57 -17.78 -1.37
C THR A 38 -4.03 -16.84 -0.27
N TYR A 39 -4.62 -15.70 -0.62
CA TYR A 39 -5.13 -14.71 0.32
C TYR A 39 -6.19 -15.31 1.27
N TYR A 40 -7.23 -15.94 0.74
CA TYR A 40 -8.30 -16.53 1.57
C TYR A 40 -7.82 -17.68 2.45
N ARG A 41 -6.70 -18.32 2.11
CA ARG A 41 -6.02 -19.27 2.99
C ARG A 41 -5.26 -18.54 4.10
N ARG A 42 -4.45 -17.53 3.74
CA ARG A 42 -3.60 -16.77 4.66
C ARG A 42 -4.39 -16.02 5.74
N ILE A 43 -5.53 -15.43 5.41
CA ILE A 43 -6.35 -14.72 6.42
C ILE A 43 -6.86 -15.60 7.57
N LYS A 44 -6.80 -16.93 7.43
CA LYS A 44 -7.18 -17.90 8.47
C LYS A 44 -5.98 -18.34 9.31
N GLU A 45 -4.76 -18.04 8.88
CA GLU A 45 -3.52 -18.42 9.55
C GLU A 45 -3.28 -17.50 10.76
N ALA A 46 -2.63 -18.04 11.80
CA ALA A 46 -2.47 -17.34 13.07
C ALA A 46 -1.43 -16.21 13.02
N ASP A 47 -0.50 -16.27 12.07
CA ASP A 47 0.56 -15.28 11.85
C ASP A 47 0.10 -14.09 11.01
N TYR A 48 -1.08 -14.17 10.38
CA TYR A 48 -1.63 -13.11 9.55
C TYR A 48 -2.33 -12.02 10.40
N PRO A 49 -2.10 -10.72 10.11
CA PRO A 49 -1.07 -10.21 9.21
C PRO A 49 0.32 -10.17 9.87
N ASN A 50 1.36 -10.45 9.07
CA ASN A 50 2.75 -10.30 9.49
C ASN A 50 3.35 -8.94 9.08
N ALA A 51 4.58 -8.65 9.51
CA ALA A 51 5.25 -7.38 9.26
C ALA A 51 5.42 -7.05 7.76
N GLU A 52 5.82 -8.02 6.94
CA GLU A 52 5.98 -7.79 5.50
C GLU A 52 4.63 -7.56 4.80
N GLU A 53 3.59 -8.31 5.18
CA GLU A 53 2.23 -8.11 4.67
C GLU A 53 1.71 -6.72 5.01
N LEU A 54 1.94 -6.25 6.25
CA LEU A 54 1.60 -4.89 6.65
C LEU A 54 2.42 -3.84 5.90
N ARG A 55 3.70 -4.10 5.61
CA ARG A 55 4.55 -3.18 4.82
C ARG A 55 4.01 -3.02 3.41
N LEU A 56 3.69 -4.12 2.73
CA LEU A 56 3.14 -4.10 1.37
C LEU A 56 1.78 -3.39 1.32
N VAL A 57 0.92 -3.65 2.30
CA VAL A 57 -0.39 -2.98 2.41
C VAL A 57 -0.20 -1.49 2.72
N ALA A 58 0.71 -1.13 3.63
CA ALA A 58 1.03 0.26 3.94
C ALA A 58 1.49 1.01 2.69
N ASP A 59 2.41 0.43 1.92
CA ASP A 59 2.95 1.01 0.70
C ASP A 59 1.85 1.21 -0.36
N HIS A 60 0.95 0.23 -0.52
CA HIS A 60 -0.14 0.28 -1.50
C HIS A 60 -1.21 1.31 -1.15
N PHE A 61 -1.68 1.29 0.10
CA PHE A 61 -2.76 2.15 0.59
C PHE A 61 -2.27 3.51 1.12
N ARG A 62 -0.95 3.79 1.02
CA ARG A 62 -0.31 5.02 1.52
C ARG A 62 -0.55 5.24 3.02
N LEU A 63 -0.57 4.17 3.80
CA LEU A 63 -0.76 4.21 5.25
C LEU A 63 0.59 4.23 5.97
N SER A 64 0.58 4.68 7.22
CA SER A 64 1.77 4.61 8.08
C SER A 64 2.06 3.17 8.46
N TYR A 65 3.18 2.62 7.99
CA TYR A 65 3.62 1.27 8.37
C TYR A 65 3.83 1.11 9.89
N PRO A 66 4.51 2.04 10.60
CA PRO A 66 4.62 1.97 12.05
C PRO A 66 3.27 1.96 12.77
N ASP A 67 2.28 2.72 12.28
CA ASP A 67 0.94 2.76 12.88
C ASP A 67 0.25 1.39 12.77
N LEU A 68 0.34 0.74 11.61
CA LEU A 68 -0.20 -0.61 11.41
C LEU A 68 0.53 -1.63 12.29
N GLN A 69 1.85 -1.54 12.42
CA GLN A 69 2.60 -2.45 13.31
C GLN A 69 2.13 -2.33 14.76
N VAL A 70 1.84 -1.11 15.22
CA VAL A 70 1.35 -0.88 16.58
C VAL A 70 -0.08 -1.40 16.77
N ARG A 71 -0.99 -1.07 15.85
CA ARG A 71 -2.37 -1.54 15.86
C ARG A 71 -2.49 -3.06 15.95
N PHE A 72 -1.68 -3.77 15.16
CA PHE A 72 -1.66 -5.23 15.16
C PHE A 72 -0.77 -5.83 16.27
N GLY A 73 -0.15 -5.03 17.14
CA GLY A 73 0.68 -5.52 18.24
C GLY A 73 1.97 -6.20 17.79
N LEU A 74 2.47 -5.84 16.60
CA LEU A 74 3.78 -6.22 16.10
C LEU A 74 4.90 -5.30 16.63
N MET A 75 4.52 -4.14 17.15
CA MET A 75 5.41 -3.16 17.76
C MET A 75 4.63 -2.38 18.83
N SER A 76 5.29 -1.90 19.87
CA SER A 76 4.68 -0.99 20.85
C SER A 76 4.91 0.47 20.47
N HIS A 77 4.08 1.37 21.03
CA HIS A 77 4.25 2.81 20.83
C HIS A 77 5.64 3.30 21.29
N ASP A 78 6.13 2.81 22.43
CA ASP A 78 7.47 3.14 22.95
C ASP A 78 8.57 2.67 22.00
N GLU A 79 8.43 1.48 21.42
CA GLU A 79 9.38 0.97 20.42
C GLU A 79 9.38 1.85 19.16
N VAL A 80 8.21 2.32 18.69
CA VAL A 80 8.12 3.22 17.53
C VAL A 80 8.83 4.54 17.83
N VAL A 81 8.59 5.13 19.00
CA VAL A 81 9.26 6.37 19.41
C VAL A 81 10.76 6.18 19.48
N SER A 82 11.23 5.09 20.09
CA SER A 82 12.64 4.73 20.16
C SER A 82 13.26 4.56 18.77
N TYR A 83 12.55 3.90 17.85
CA TYR A 83 12.98 3.71 16.47
C TYR A 83 13.13 5.05 15.73
N ILE A 84 12.12 5.94 15.81
CA ILE A 84 12.15 7.25 15.16
C ILE A 84 13.27 8.13 15.75
N GLN A 85 13.49 8.08 17.07
CA GLN A 85 14.54 8.84 17.74
C GLN A 85 15.96 8.30 17.42
N SER A 86 16.08 7.00 17.18
CA SER A 86 17.36 6.34 16.90
C SER A 86 17.72 6.31 15.41
N ALA A 87 16.73 6.48 14.52
CA ALA A 87 16.96 6.49 13.09
C ALA A 87 17.61 7.82 12.67
N PRO A 88 18.79 7.81 12.03
CA PRO A 88 19.27 9.00 11.33
C PRO A 88 18.31 9.24 10.17
N LEU A 89 17.41 10.22 10.32
CA LEU A 89 16.42 10.61 9.32
C LEU A 89 17.13 11.13 8.06
N ALA A 90 17.57 10.23 7.18
CA ALA A 90 17.90 10.56 5.82
C ALA A 90 16.58 10.73 5.06
N VAL A 91 15.90 11.85 5.30
CA VAL A 91 14.77 12.28 4.48
C VAL A 91 15.33 12.55 3.08
N ALA A 92 15.23 11.57 2.20
CA ALA A 92 15.41 11.78 0.78
C ALA A 92 14.26 12.68 0.32
N THR A 93 14.50 14.00 0.30
CA THR A 93 13.65 14.94 -0.44
C THR A 93 13.57 14.43 -1.87
N ALA A 94 12.43 13.84 -2.24
CA ALA A 94 12.15 13.52 -3.62
C ALA A 94 12.23 14.84 -4.40
N ALA A 95 13.21 14.93 -5.32
CA ALA A 95 13.33 16.08 -6.19
C ALA A 95 12.00 16.26 -6.95
N PRO A 96 11.50 17.51 -7.13
CA PRO A 96 10.25 17.74 -7.83
C PRO A 96 10.34 17.13 -9.23
N ALA A 97 9.45 16.19 -9.52
CA ALA A 97 9.33 15.60 -10.85
C ALA A 97 8.98 16.72 -11.83
N VAL A 98 9.92 17.10 -12.68
CA VAL A 98 9.70 18.05 -13.77
C VAL A 98 8.66 17.42 -14.71
N PRO A 99 7.47 18.00 -14.90
CA PRO A 99 6.50 17.44 -15.83
C PRO A 99 7.11 17.49 -17.24
N LYS A 100 7.26 16.33 -17.88
CA LYS A 100 7.63 16.27 -19.31
C LYS A 100 6.53 17.00 -20.08
N ARG A 101 6.88 18.13 -20.70
CA ARG A 101 5.98 18.92 -21.57
C ARG A 101 5.32 17.98 -22.57
N ALA A 102 3.99 17.87 -22.48
CA ALA A 102 3.22 17.19 -23.51
C ALA A 102 3.41 17.94 -24.84
N THR A 103 3.86 17.22 -25.86
CA THR A 103 4.01 17.72 -27.24
C THR A 103 2.66 18.24 -27.72
N LYS A 104 2.59 19.49 -28.19
CA LYS A 104 1.32 20.11 -28.58
C LYS A 104 0.77 19.40 -29.83
N LEU A 105 -0.56 19.25 -29.90
CA LEU A 105 -1.25 18.59 -31.01
C LEU A 105 -0.90 19.19 -32.39
N SER A 106 -0.52 20.48 -32.42
CA SER A 106 -0.06 21.21 -33.61
C SER A 106 1.29 20.74 -34.17
N GLU A 107 2.06 19.95 -33.41
CA GLU A 107 3.35 19.39 -33.82
C GLU A 107 3.22 17.95 -34.39
N LEU A 108 2.01 17.38 -34.37
CA LEU A 108 1.73 16.07 -34.97
C LEU A 108 1.49 16.23 -36.48
N THR A 109 2.45 15.80 -37.29
CA THR A 109 2.27 15.74 -38.76
C THR A 109 1.47 14.50 -39.16
N ARG A 110 0.54 14.65 -40.10
CA ARG A 110 -0.25 13.55 -40.66
C ARG A 110 0.67 12.69 -41.54
N ARG A 111 0.69 11.37 -41.30
CA ARG A 111 1.45 10.40 -42.09
C ARG A 111 1.02 10.47 -43.56
N ALA A 112 1.95 10.76 -44.46
CA ALA A 112 1.69 10.96 -45.89
C ALA A 112 1.47 9.65 -46.68
N ASP A 113 1.59 8.50 -46.02
CA ASP A 113 1.56 7.17 -46.63
C ASP A 113 0.17 6.53 -46.53
N ALA A 114 -0.87 7.27 -46.94
CA ALA A 114 -2.23 6.72 -47.05
C ALA A 114 -2.49 6.37 -48.52
N PRO A 115 -2.70 5.08 -48.86
CA PRO A 115 -3.01 4.69 -50.23
C PRO A 115 -4.37 5.26 -50.67
N PRO A 116 -4.50 5.72 -51.93
CA PRO A 116 -5.75 6.29 -52.43
C PRO A 116 -6.84 5.23 -52.58
N LEU A 117 -8.09 5.62 -52.30
CA LEU A 117 -9.31 4.82 -52.58
C LEU A 117 -9.66 4.85 -54.07
#